data_AF-A0A174TAI4-F1
#
_entry.id   AF-A0A174TAI4-F1
#
_cell.length_a   1.000
_cell.length_b   1.000
_cell.length_c   1.000
_cell.angle_alpha   90.00
_cell.angle_beta   90.00
_cell.angle_gamma   90.00
#
_symmetry.space_group_name_H-M   'P 1'
#
loop_
_entity.id
_entity.type
_entity.pdbx_description
1 polymer ?
#
loop_
_entity_poly.entity_id
_entity_poly.type
_entity_poly.pdbx_seq_one_letter_code
_entity_poly.pdbx_strand_id
1 'polypeptide(L)'
;MKTVLDFLGQLWLRFLKPNGPITIPHQTEGKAKRFSDNNSILQKSLETFLQEIIEFRFNLLSDETEYRYKRSEADRFYPVTQRDLNSICMEARRTGIDCWDRDVNRFVYLKEVKEYHPFRQYMERLPEWDGKDRVSDLARRVSSEPLWVEGFHRWMLALASQ
;
A
#
# COMPACT_ATOMS: atom_id res chain seq x y z
N MET A 1 -35.71 -46.09 0.72
CA MET A 1 -36.61 -46.10 1.90
C MET A 1 -35.84 -45.82 3.20
N LYS A 2 -35.28 -44.61 3.39
CA LYS A 2 -34.74 -44.15 4.70
C LYS A 2 -34.85 -42.63 4.95
N THR A 3 -35.41 -41.84 4.03
CA THR A 3 -35.36 -40.37 4.13
C THR A 3 -36.63 -39.73 4.71
N VAL A 4 -37.79 -40.38 4.61
CA VAL A 4 -39.07 -39.81 5.06
C VAL A 4 -39.33 -40.07 6.55
N LEU A 5 -38.90 -41.21 7.08
CA LEU A 5 -39.01 -41.53 8.51
C LEU A 5 -38.10 -40.66 9.38
N ASP A 6 -36.89 -40.35 8.90
CA ASP A 6 -35.95 -39.48 9.62
C ASP A 6 -36.48 -38.04 9.74
N PHE A 7 -37.18 -37.55 8.72
CA PHE A 7 -37.77 -36.21 8.72
C PHE A 7 -38.95 -36.10 9.71
N LEU A 8 -39.77 -37.16 9.81
CA LEU A 8 -40.87 -37.23 10.76
C LEU A 8 -40.39 -37.46 12.20
N GLY A 9 -39.28 -38.18 12.40
CA GLY A 9 -38.63 -38.34 13.70
C GLY A 9 -38.06 -37.03 14.26
N GLN A 10 -37.47 -36.19 13.39
CA GLN A 10 -36.98 -34.87 13.78
C GLN A 10 -38.11 -33.88 14.08
N LEU A 11 -39.27 -34.01 13.42
CA LEU A 11 -40.45 -33.20 13.73
C LEU A 11 -41.09 -33.57 15.08
N TRP A 12 -41.11 -34.87 15.43
CA TRP A 12 -41.65 -35.34 16.71
C TRP A 12 -40.81 -34.90 17.93
N LEU A 13 -39.49 -34.81 17.78
CA LEU A 13 -38.58 -34.32 18.82
C LEU A 13 -38.73 -32.81 19.10
N ARG A 14 -39.25 -32.02 18.15
CA ARG A 14 -39.49 -30.58 18.31
C ARG A 14 -40.74 -30.26 19.14
N PHE A 15 -41.67 -31.21 19.30
CA PHE A 15 -42.90 -31.00 20.08
C PHE A 15 -42.72 -31.18 21.60
N LEU A 16 -41.63 -31.82 22.06
CA LEU A 16 -41.47 -32.23 23.46
C LEU A 16 -40.57 -31.32 24.32
N LYS A 17 -39.88 -30.32 23.76
CA LYS A 17 -39.05 -29.37 24.54
C LYS A 17 -39.01 -27.97 23.89
N PRO A 18 -39.79 -26.98 24.36
CA PRO A 18 -39.82 -25.67 23.74
C PRO A 18 -38.65 -24.74 24.15
N ASN A 19 -37.81 -25.09 25.13
CA ASN A 19 -36.77 -24.17 25.65
C ASN A 19 -35.44 -24.87 25.95
N GLY A 20 -34.68 -25.25 24.92
CA GLY A 20 -33.26 -25.63 25.05
C GLY A 20 -32.40 -24.74 24.15
N PRO A 21 -31.21 -24.28 24.61
CA PRO A 21 -30.34 -23.47 23.76
C PRO A 21 -29.93 -24.28 22.53
N ILE A 22 -30.01 -23.64 21.36
CA ILE A 22 -29.61 -24.23 20.09
C ILE A 22 -28.08 -24.38 20.11
N THR A 23 -27.58 -25.55 20.50
CA THR A 23 -26.19 -25.92 20.22
C THR A 23 -26.10 -26.37 18.77
N ILE A 24 -25.89 -25.41 17.88
CA ILE A 24 -25.39 -25.69 16.53
C ILE A 24 -23.99 -26.29 16.72
N PRO A 25 -23.68 -27.49 16.20
CA PRO A 25 -22.34 -28.04 16.30
C PRO A 25 -21.35 -27.06 15.69
N HIS A 26 -20.38 -26.67 16.52
CA HIS A 26 -19.39 -25.63 16.31
C HIS A 26 -18.36 -26.00 15.23
N GLN A 27 -18.77 -26.21 13.97
CA GLN A 27 -17.85 -26.47 12.85
C GLN A 27 -17.31 -25.19 12.18
N THR A 28 -17.76 -24.01 12.62
CA THR A 28 -17.38 -22.70 12.07
C THR A 28 -16.05 -22.16 12.61
N GLU A 29 -15.70 -22.41 13.87
CA GLU A 29 -14.42 -21.92 14.46
C GLU A 29 -13.19 -22.46 13.73
N GLY A 30 -13.16 -23.77 13.43
CA GLY A 30 -12.00 -24.40 12.80
C GLY A 30 -11.76 -23.93 11.35
N LYS A 31 -12.83 -23.65 10.61
CA LYS A 31 -12.74 -23.11 9.24
C LYS A 31 -12.40 -21.62 9.24
N ALA A 32 -13.02 -20.84 10.12
CA ALA A 32 -12.76 -19.41 10.26
C ALA A 32 -11.32 -19.13 10.71
N LYS A 33 -10.82 -19.90 11.68
CA LYS A 33 -9.44 -19.79 12.18
C LYS A 33 -8.43 -20.15 11.09
N ARG A 34 -8.61 -21.28 10.39
CA ARG A 34 -7.73 -21.66 9.26
C ARG A 34 -7.73 -20.62 8.13
N PHE A 35 -8.89 -20.06 7.78
CA PHE A 35 -8.99 -19.02 6.76
C PHE A 35 -8.28 -17.72 7.18
N SER A 36 -8.44 -17.32 8.44
CA SER A 36 -7.74 -16.18 9.03
C SER A 36 -6.22 -16.38 9.05
N ASP A 37 -5.76 -17.55 9.48
CA ASP A 37 -4.34 -17.89 9.54
C ASP A 37 -3.72 -17.86 8.14
N ASN A 38 -4.38 -18.47 7.15
CA ASN A 38 -3.95 -18.46 5.76
C ASN A 38 -3.87 -17.03 5.16
N ASN A 39 -4.85 -16.17 5.48
CA ASN A 39 -4.84 -14.78 5.04
C ASN A 39 -3.67 -14.00 5.68
N SER A 40 -3.39 -14.24 6.96
CA SER A 40 -2.25 -13.61 7.64
C SER A 40 -0.90 -14.05 7.05
N ILE A 41 -0.77 -15.32 6.66
CA ILE A 41 0.43 -15.86 6.03
C ILE A 41 0.62 -15.22 4.66
N LEU A 42 -0.45 -15.18 3.85
CA LEU A 42 -0.43 -14.53 2.54
C LEU A 42 0.00 -13.06 2.64
N GLN A 43 -0.60 -12.29 3.55
CA GLN A 43 -0.25 -10.88 3.76
C GLN A 43 1.22 -10.71 4.11
N LYS A 44 1.75 -11.50 5.05
CA LYS A 44 3.17 -11.43 5.44
C LYS A 44 4.11 -11.82 4.30
N SER A 45 3.78 -12.87 3.55
CA SER A 45 4.57 -13.30 2.39
C SER A 45 4.59 -12.23 1.30
N LEU A 46 3.44 -11.63 1.00
CA LEU A 46 3.33 -10.54 0.04
C LEU A 46 4.12 -9.31 0.50
N GLU A 47 3.94 -8.89 1.76
CA GLU A 47 4.68 -7.77 2.34
C GLU A 47 6.20 -7.98 2.26
N THR A 48 6.67 -9.17 2.66
CA THR A 48 8.11 -9.51 2.64
C THR A 48 8.64 -9.45 1.21
N PHE A 49 7.91 -10.01 0.25
CA PHE A 49 8.26 -9.95 -1.16
C PHE A 49 8.35 -8.51 -1.66
N LEU A 50 7.30 -7.71 -1.44
CA LEU A 50 7.23 -6.31 -1.88
C LEU A 50 8.35 -5.46 -1.27
N GLN A 51 8.61 -5.62 0.03
CA GLN A 51 9.70 -4.92 0.72
C GLN A 51 11.08 -5.37 0.24
N GLU A 52 11.24 -6.58 -0.29
CA GLU A 52 12.52 -7.04 -0.84
C GLU A 52 12.82 -6.43 -2.21
N ILE A 53 11.81 -6.30 -3.08
CA ILE A 53 12.02 -5.91 -4.48
C ILE A 53 11.73 -4.43 -4.76
N ILE A 54 10.88 -3.78 -3.97
CA ILE A 54 10.37 -2.43 -4.22
C ILE A 54 10.56 -1.55 -2.99
N GLU A 55 10.93 -0.31 -3.24
CA GLU A 55 10.91 0.79 -2.29
C GLU A 55 9.66 1.64 -2.56
N PHE A 56 8.74 1.69 -1.59
CA PHE A 56 7.55 2.55 -1.63
C PHE A 56 7.75 3.77 -0.75
N ARG A 57 7.15 4.89 -1.16
CA ARG A 57 7.05 6.10 -0.34
C ARG A 57 5.78 6.87 -0.69
N PHE A 58 5.21 7.56 0.27
CA PHE A 58 4.04 8.40 0.06
C PHE A 58 4.47 9.86 -0.13
N ASN A 59 4.23 10.44 -1.30
CA ASN A 59 4.64 11.80 -1.61
C ASN A 59 3.61 12.80 -1.09
N LEU A 60 3.99 13.57 -0.07
CA LEU A 60 3.12 14.56 0.59
C LEU A 60 2.75 15.77 -0.28
N LEU A 61 3.46 16.03 -1.38
CA LEU A 61 3.12 17.14 -2.28
C LEU A 61 2.12 16.74 -3.37
N SER A 62 2.20 15.50 -3.86
CA SER A 62 1.23 15.00 -4.85
C SER A 62 0.07 14.22 -4.23
N ASP A 63 0.17 13.86 -2.95
CA ASP A 63 -0.79 12.99 -2.24
C ASP A 63 -0.90 11.58 -2.87
N GLU A 64 0.21 11.10 -3.44
CA GLU A 64 0.27 9.82 -4.16
C GLU A 64 1.40 8.93 -3.64
N THR A 65 1.18 7.60 -3.65
CA THR A 65 2.26 6.64 -3.42
C THR A 65 3.12 6.54 -4.67
N GLU A 66 4.42 6.65 -4.49
CA GLU A 66 5.43 6.43 -5.51
C GLU A 66 6.25 5.18 -5.19
N TYR A 67 6.81 4.57 -6.22
CA TYR A 67 7.62 3.37 -6.08
C TYR A 67 8.87 3.41 -6.95
N ARG A 68 9.84 2.57 -6.56
CA ARG A 68 11.01 2.25 -7.36
C ARG A 68 11.44 0.81 -7.07
N TYR A 69 11.82 0.07 -8.10
CA TYR A 69 12.47 -1.23 -7.91
C TYR A 69 13.87 -1.06 -7.33
N LYS A 70 14.20 -1.79 -6.25
CA LYS A 70 15.49 -1.69 -5.57
C LYS A 70 16.68 -2.13 -6.43
N ARG A 71 16.43 -2.98 -7.43
CA ARG A 71 17.43 -3.42 -8.41
C ARG A 71 17.60 -2.46 -9.59
N SER A 72 16.76 -1.43 -9.69
CA SER A 72 16.87 -0.45 -10.76
C SER A 72 18.03 0.52 -10.48
N GLU A 73 18.84 0.79 -11.49
CA GLU A 73 19.86 1.84 -11.45
C GLU A 73 19.24 3.25 -11.49
N ALA A 74 17.93 3.36 -11.77
CA ALA A 74 17.25 4.65 -11.79
C ALA A 74 17.17 5.23 -10.38
N ASP A 75 17.57 6.50 -10.20
CA ASP A 75 17.40 7.20 -8.92
C ASP A 75 16.01 7.84 -8.76
N ARG A 76 15.10 7.59 -9.72
CA ARG A 76 13.78 8.21 -9.78
C ARG A 76 12.71 7.25 -9.27
N PHE A 77 11.76 7.82 -8.53
CA PHE A 77 10.50 7.16 -8.18
C PHE A 77 9.40 7.56 -9.16
N TYR A 78 8.47 6.63 -9.39
CA TYR A 78 7.33 6.82 -10.28
C TYR A 78 6.04 6.70 -9.48
N PRO A 79 4.99 7.48 -9.82
CA PRO A 79 3.68 7.32 -9.19
C PRO A 79 3.15 5.91 -9.46
N VAL A 80 2.54 5.29 -8.46
CA VAL A 80 1.96 3.96 -8.61
C VAL A 80 0.69 4.05 -9.44
N THR A 81 0.67 3.39 -10.60
CA THR A 81 -0.53 3.28 -11.44
C THR A 81 -1.22 1.93 -11.26
N GLN A 82 -2.47 1.82 -11.71
CA GLN A 82 -3.17 0.53 -11.75
C GLN A 82 -2.43 -0.50 -12.61
N ARG A 83 -1.77 -0.07 -13.68
CA ARG A 83 -0.95 -0.95 -14.53
C ARG A 83 0.23 -1.54 -13.76
N ASP A 84 0.82 -0.74 -12.88
CA ASP A 84 1.94 -1.17 -12.05
C ASP A 84 1.47 -2.17 -11.00
N LEU A 85 0.32 -1.90 -10.34
CA LEU A 85 -0.29 -2.83 -9.40
C LEU A 85 -0.55 -4.22 -10.02
N ASN A 86 -1.15 -4.25 -11.22
CA ASN A 86 -1.40 -5.50 -11.94
C ASN A 86 -0.09 -6.22 -12.30
N SER A 87 0.94 -5.47 -12.69
CA SER A 87 2.25 -6.03 -13.05
C SER A 87 2.94 -6.64 -11.82
N ILE A 88 2.91 -5.94 -10.69
CA ILE A 88 3.44 -6.39 -9.41
C ILE A 88 2.68 -7.65 -8.93
N CYS A 89 1.35 -7.68 -9.05
CA CYS A 89 0.55 -8.85 -8.70
C CYS A 89 0.96 -10.07 -9.54
N MET A 90 1.14 -9.90 -10.85
CA MET A 90 1.61 -10.99 -11.72
C MET A 90 3.03 -11.44 -11.38
N GLU A 91 3.90 -10.54 -10.96
CA GLU A 91 5.26 -10.86 -10.52
C GLU A 91 5.25 -11.69 -9.22
N ALA A 92 4.46 -11.29 -8.22
CA ALA A 92 4.29 -12.03 -6.97
C ALA A 92 3.69 -13.44 -7.21
N ARG A 93 2.73 -13.58 -8.14
CA ARG A 93 2.19 -14.89 -8.51
C ARG A 93 3.25 -15.79 -9.15
N ARG A 94 4.14 -15.25 -9.97
CA ARG A 94 5.25 -16.01 -10.57
C ARG A 94 6.25 -16.52 -9.53
N THR A 95 6.36 -15.85 -8.38
CA THR A 95 7.20 -16.30 -7.25
C THR A 95 6.46 -17.21 -6.26
N GLY A 96 5.20 -17.55 -6.55
CA GLY A 96 4.39 -18.50 -5.75
C GLY A 96 3.45 -17.84 -4.74
N ILE A 97 3.29 -16.52 -4.76
CA ILE A 97 2.38 -15.79 -3.87
C ILE A 97 1.06 -15.54 -4.59
N ASP A 98 0.03 -16.33 -4.26
CA ASP A 98 -1.30 -16.24 -4.88
C ASP A 98 -2.11 -15.05 -4.36
N CYS A 99 -1.64 -13.84 -4.66
CA CYS A 99 -2.29 -12.58 -4.28
C CYS A 99 -3.22 -12.04 -5.36
N TRP A 100 -4.13 -11.16 -4.98
CA TRP A 100 -4.97 -10.38 -5.89
C TRP A 100 -4.47 -8.93 -5.97
N ASP A 101 -4.82 -8.20 -7.03
CA ASP A 101 -4.48 -6.79 -7.18
C ASP A 101 -4.93 -5.95 -5.96
N ARG A 102 -6.04 -6.36 -5.32
CA ARG A 102 -6.54 -5.75 -4.08
C ARG A 102 -5.59 -5.93 -2.90
N ASP A 103 -4.91 -7.06 -2.80
CA ASP A 103 -3.96 -7.31 -1.71
C ASP A 103 -2.72 -6.44 -1.88
N VAL A 104 -2.24 -6.28 -3.12
CA VAL A 104 -1.14 -5.36 -3.46
C VAL A 104 -1.55 -3.90 -3.22
N ASN A 105 -2.73 -3.50 -3.69
CA ASN A 105 -3.27 -2.16 -3.48
C ASN A 105 -3.38 -1.84 -1.99
N ARG A 106 -3.91 -2.79 -1.20
CA ARG A 106 -3.99 -2.64 0.26
C ARG A 106 -2.64 -2.32 0.87
N PHE A 107 -1.58 -3.01 0.45
CA PHE A 107 -0.22 -2.77 0.91
C PHE A 107 0.30 -1.36 0.53
N VAL A 108 0.11 -0.96 -0.73
CA VAL A 108 0.58 0.33 -1.29
C VAL A 108 -0.03 1.54 -0.57
N TYR A 109 -1.25 1.40 -0.03
CA TYR A 109 -1.93 2.45 0.72
C TYR A 109 -1.96 2.18 2.23
N LEU A 110 -1.12 1.27 2.75
CA LEU A 110 -0.92 1.15 4.18
C LEU A 110 -0.28 2.43 4.73
N LYS A 111 -0.75 2.84 5.91
CA LYS A 111 -0.16 3.96 6.67
C LYS A 111 1.32 3.76 7.01
N GLU A 112 1.81 2.53 6.93
CA GLU A 112 3.21 2.18 7.19
C GLU A 112 4.15 2.54 6.04
N VAL A 113 3.61 2.84 4.85
CA VAL A 113 4.40 3.40 3.75
C VAL A 113 4.96 4.75 4.19
N LYS A 114 6.28 4.89 4.16
CA LYS A 114 6.97 6.06 4.68
C LYS A 114 6.58 7.32 3.91
N GLU A 115 6.16 8.33 4.64
CA GLU A 115 5.92 9.66 4.08
C GLU A 115 7.23 10.28 3.60
N TYR A 116 7.14 10.99 2.48
CA TYR A 116 8.24 11.67 1.81
C TYR A 116 7.77 13.08 1.44
N HIS A 117 8.52 14.08 1.89
CA HIS A 117 8.30 15.47 1.48
C HIS A 117 9.41 15.88 0.50
N PRO A 118 9.14 15.96 -0.82
CA PRO A 118 10.17 16.22 -1.82
C PRO A 118 10.98 17.50 -1.58
N PHE A 119 10.29 18.60 -1.24
CA PHE A 119 10.94 19.87 -0.96
C PHE A 119 11.81 19.85 0.29
N ARG A 120 11.31 19.35 1.43
CA ARG A 120 12.09 19.25 2.68
C ARG A 120 13.34 18.38 2.49
N GLN A 121 13.19 17.19 1.92
CA GLN A 121 14.33 16.29 1.69
C GLN A 121 15.36 16.91 0.72
N TYR A 122 14.90 17.65 -0.28
CA TYR A 122 15.80 18.38 -1.17
C TYR A 122 16.64 19.39 -0.39
N MET A 123 16.00 20.23 0.44
CA MET A 123 16.69 21.23 1.25
C MET A 123 17.66 20.61 2.26
N GLU A 124 17.28 19.51 2.92
CA GLU A 124 18.11 18.81 3.91
C GLU A 124 19.35 18.12 3.30
N ARG A 125 19.33 17.79 2.00
CA ARG A 125 20.44 17.13 1.29
C ARG A 125 21.35 18.10 0.55
N LEU A 126 21.08 19.40 0.62
CA LEU A 126 21.95 20.38 0.00
C LEU A 126 23.33 20.35 0.65
N PRO A 127 24.43 20.35 -0.13
CA PRO A 127 25.75 20.56 0.43
C PRO A 127 25.88 21.99 0.95
N GLU A 128 26.97 22.26 1.66
CA GLU A 128 27.40 23.64 1.87
C GLU A 128 27.51 24.39 0.53
N TRP A 129 27.39 25.71 0.59
CA TRP A 129 27.41 26.53 -0.61
C TRP A 129 28.71 26.34 -1.41
N ASP A 130 28.58 25.72 -2.58
CA ASP A 130 29.67 25.36 -3.49
C ASP A 130 29.74 26.27 -4.73
N GLY A 131 29.00 27.39 -4.72
CA GLY A 131 28.90 28.32 -5.85
C GLY A 131 27.92 27.91 -6.95
N LYS A 132 27.28 26.74 -6.86
CA LYS A 132 26.29 26.30 -7.87
C LYS A 132 24.88 26.78 -7.52
N ASP A 133 24.32 27.60 -8.40
CA ASP A 133 22.93 28.06 -8.32
C ASP A 133 21.95 26.90 -8.50
N ARG A 134 21.41 26.44 -7.37
CA ARG A 134 20.37 25.40 -7.29
C ARG A 134 18.96 25.99 -7.21
N VAL A 135 18.83 27.27 -6.92
CA VAL A 135 17.54 27.96 -6.78
C VAL A 135 16.88 28.13 -8.14
N SER A 136 17.66 28.44 -9.18
CA SER A 136 17.14 28.54 -10.55
C SER A 136 16.58 27.21 -11.06
N ASP A 137 17.31 26.12 -10.84
CA ASP A 137 16.88 24.79 -11.25
C ASP A 137 15.64 24.33 -10.49
N LEU A 138 15.52 24.71 -9.22
CA LEU A 138 14.33 24.48 -8.42
C LEU A 138 13.13 25.27 -8.96
N ALA A 139 13.29 26.56 -9.25
CA ALA A 139 12.25 27.41 -9.82
C ALA A 139 11.72 26.85 -11.16
N ARG A 140 12.63 26.37 -12.01
CA ARG A 140 12.32 25.78 -13.32
C ARG A 140 11.50 24.49 -13.26
N ARG A 141 11.39 23.85 -12.09
CA ARG A 141 10.46 22.72 -11.90
C ARG A 141 8.99 23.13 -11.94
N VAL A 142 8.70 24.40 -11.67
CA VAL A 142 7.34 24.96 -11.70
C VAL A 142 7.05 25.67 -13.02
N SER A 143 7.97 26.54 -13.45
CA SER A 143 7.84 27.28 -14.71
C SER A 143 9.22 27.70 -15.22
N SER A 144 9.38 27.69 -16.55
CA SER A 144 10.60 28.17 -17.21
C SER A 144 10.55 29.66 -17.58
N GLU A 145 9.50 30.38 -17.20
CA GLU A 145 9.34 31.80 -17.51
C GLU A 145 10.42 32.65 -16.81
N PRO A 146 11.16 33.54 -17.49
CA PRO A 146 12.26 34.30 -16.90
C PRO A 146 11.84 35.14 -15.67
N LEU A 147 10.69 35.82 -15.75
CA LEU A 147 10.16 36.62 -14.64
C LEU A 147 9.88 35.78 -13.39
N TRP A 148 9.41 34.53 -13.59
CA TRP A 148 9.19 33.60 -12.49
C TRP A 148 10.52 33.20 -11.84
N VAL A 149 11.52 32.82 -12.64
CA VAL A 149 12.82 32.38 -12.13
C VAL A 149 13.51 33.50 -11.34
N GLU A 150 13.53 34.72 -11.88
CA GLU A 150 14.11 35.89 -11.21
C GLU A 150 13.33 36.28 -9.94
N GLY A 151 12.00 36.28 -10.00
CA GLY A 151 11.15 36.58 -8.85
C GLY A 151 11.32 35.57 -7.73
N PHE A 152 11.38 34.28 -8.07
CA PHE A 152 11.60 33.19 -7.12
C PHE A 152 12.95 33.33 -6.41
N HIS A 153 14.00 33.70 -7.14
CA HIS A 153 15.32 34.00 -6.56
C HIS A 153 15.27 35.08 -5.50
N ARG A 154 14.69 36.25 -5.83
CA ARG A 154 14.60 37.38 -4.91
C ARG A 154 13.76 37.04 -3.68
N TRP A 155 12.68 36.30 -3.88
CA TRP A 155 11.82 35.84 -2.79
C TRP A 155 12.55 34.87 -1.84
N MET A 156 13.28 33.88 -2.37
CA MET A 156 14.07 32.95 -1.56
C MET A 156 15.16 33.67 -0.76
N LEU A 157 15.85 34.64 -1.36
CA LEU A 157 16.86 35.46 -0.66
C LEU A 157 16.25 36.26 0.49
N ALA A 158 15.10 36.90 0.26
CA ALA A 158 14.40 37.68 1.29
C ALA A 158 13.90 36.81 2.45
N LEU A 159 13.50 35.55 2.17
CA LEU A 159 13.11 34.60 3.22
C LEU A 159 14.31 34.15 4.07
N ALA A 160 15.47 33.94 3.45
CA ALA A 160 16.66 33.45 4.15
C ALA A 160 17.34 34.53 5.01
N SER A 161 17.03 35.81 4.79
CA SER A 161 17.60 36.93 5.56
C SER A 161 16.85 37.26 6.87
N GLN A 162 15.88 36.43 7.29
CA GLN A 162 15.08 36.63 8.51
C GLN A 162 15.69 35.98 9.75
#